data_AF-A0A7S1DJX9-F1
#
_entry.id   AF-A0A7S1DJX9-F1
#
_cell.length_a   1.000
_cell.length_b   1.000
_cell.length_c   1.000
_cell.angle_alpha   90.00
_cell.angle_beta   90.00
_cell.angle_gamma   90.00
#
_symmetry.space_group_name_H-M   'P 1'
#
loop_
_entity.id
_entity.type
_entity.pdbx_description
1 polymer ?
#
loop_
_entity_poly.entity_id
_entity_poly.type
_entity_poly.pdbx_seq_one_letter_code
_entity_poly.pdbx_strand_id
1 'polypeptide(L)'
;LVAQIASLRESTLTDVVRTFVPAESLEEQWDLAGLEQVLQSEWQISISLAELVKAKDSISDEDIVDAVIKAGDQLFQAKLDRVGIEQFNPFMRMVLLQSIDQRWREHLAALDYLRQGIHLRGYAQKNPKQEYKREAFELFSQLLD
;
A
#
# COMPACT_ATOMS: atom_id res chain seq x y z
N LEU A 1 -2.61 -8.99 -15.84
CA LEU A 1 -2.95 -7.63 -15.37
C LEU A 1 -4.06 -7.64 -14.33
N VAL A 2 -5.28 -8.12 -14.61
CA VAL A 2 -6.38 -8.13 -13.61
C VAL A 2 -5.98 -8.82 -12.30
N ALA A 3 -5.44 -10.03 -12.36
CA ALA A 3 -4.96 -10.75 -11.17
C ALA A 3 -3.80 -10.03 -10.44
N GLN A 4 -2.93 -9.33 -11.18
CA GLN A 4 -1.85 -8.53 -10.57
C GLN A 4 -2.41 -7.31 -9.84
N ILE A 5 -3.38 -6.60 -10.43
CA ILE A 5 -4.05 -5.46 -9.80
C ILE A 5 -4.86 -5.91 -8.57
N ALA A 6 -5.46 -7.10 -8.62
CA ALA A 6 -6.13 -7.69 -7.46
C ALA A 6 -5.15 -7.96 -6.32
N SER A 7 -4.04 -8.64 -6.59
CA SER A 7 -3.00 -8.91 -5.58
C SER A 7 -2.39 -7.63 -4.99
N LEU A 8 -2.13 -6.61 -5.83
CA LEU A 8 -1.65 -5.31 -5.35
C LEU A 8 -2.67 -4.64 -4.43
N ARG A 9 -3.95 -4.61 -4.83
CA ARG A 9 -5.03 -4.04 -4.01
C ARG A 9 -5.17 -4.78 -2.68
N GLU A 10 -5.13 -6.11 -2.70
CA GLU A 10 -5.22 -6.95 -1.51
C GLU A 10 -4.09 -6.63 -0.52
N SER A 11 -2.83 -6.61 -1.00
CA SER A 11 -1.68 -6.27 -0.17
C SER A 11 -1.83 -4.86 0.42
N THR A 12 -2.09 -3.85 -0.40
CA THR A 12 -2.15 -2.46 0.07
C THR A 12 -3.31 -2.23 1.04
N LEU A 13 -4.50 -2.82 0.78
CA LEU A 13 -5.61 -2.71 1.73
C LEU A 13 -5.30 -3.43 3.04
N THR A 14 -4.61 -4.56 2.99
CA THR A 14 -4.14 -5.25 4.19
C THR A 14 -3.22 -4.34 5.00
N ASP A 15 -2.22 -3.72 4.36
CA ASP A 15 -1.27 -2.82 5.03
C ASP A 15 -1.97 -1.60 5.68
N VAL A 16 -2.97 -1.03 4.98
CA VAL A 16 -3.82 0.02 5.53
C VAL A 16 -4.55 -0.48 6.77
N VAL A 17 -5.21 -1.65 6.72
CA VAL A 17 -5.90 -2.22 7.87
C VAL A 17 -4.93 -2.46 9.03
N ARG A 18 -3.75 -3.02 8.77
CA ARG A 18 -2.75 -3.32 9.81
C ARG A 18 -2.21 -2.08 10.53
N THR A 19 -2.33 -0.91 9.94
CA THR A 19 -1.98 0.37 10.59
C THR A 19 -2.94 0.72 11.73
N PHE A 20 -4.20 0.28 11.65
CA PHE A 20 -5.26 0.58 12.62
C PHE A 20 -5.71 -0.64 13.44
N VAL A 21 -5.51 -1.84 12.90
CA VAL A 21 -5.90 -3.14 13.46
C VAL A 21 -4.67 -4.05 13.41
N PRO A 22 -3.79 -4.00 14.42
CA PRO A 22 -2.57 -4.81 14.44
C PRO A 22 -2.89 -6.31 14.39
N ALA A 23 -2.00 -7.10 13.81
CA ALA A 23 -2.17 -8.55 13.76
C ALA A 23 -2.18 -9.17 15.16
N GLU A 24 -3.03 -10.18 15.36
CA GLU A 24 -3.15 -10.93 16.62
C GLU A 24 -3.44 -10.03 17.85
N SER A 25 -4.15 -8.92 17.62
CA SER A 25 -4.46 -7.92 18.65
C SER A 25 -5.88 -8.05 19.20
N LEU A 26 -6.11 -7.48 20.39
CA LEU A 26 -7.43 -7.42 21.00
C LEU A 26 -8.24 -6.26 20.42
N GLU A 27 -9.57 -6.38 20.43
CA GLU A 27 -10.51 -5.37 19.91
C GLU A 27 -10.29 -3.97 20.53
N GLU A 28 -9.82 -3.91 21.78
CA GLU A 28 -9.51 -2.65 22.49
C GLU A 28 -8.35 -1.86 21.85
N GLN A 29 -7.50 -2.53 21.07
CA GLN A 29 -6.35 -1.94 20.39
C GLN A 29 -6.70 -1.44 18.99
N TRP A 30 -7.94 -1.66 18.52
CA TRP A 30 -8.36 -1.34 17.17
C TRP A 30 -8.85 0.11 17.08
N ASP A 31 -8.35 0.85 16.09
CA ASP A 31 -8.88 2.16 15.72
C ASP A 31 -9.79 2.06 14.48
N LEU A 32 -11.00 1.52 14.69
CA LEU A 32 -11.98 1.34 13.62
C LEU A 32 -12.46 2.67 13.04
N ALA A 33 -12.56 3.72 13.86
CA ALA A 33 -13.02 5.03 13.40
C ALA A 33 -11.98 5.68 12.48
N GLY A 34 -10.69 5.60 12.82
CA GLY A 34 -9.60 6.04 11.96
C GLY A 34 -9.54 5.25 10.65
N LEU A 35 -9.69 3.93 10.72
CA LEU A 35 -9.73 3.07 9.54
C LEU A 35 -10.89 3.43 8.60
N GLU A 36 -12.12 3.57 9.12
CA GLU A 36 -13.29 3.97 8.34
C GLU A 36 -13.09 5.33 7.66
N GLN A 37 -12.50 6.29 8.37
CA GLN A 37 -12.21 7.61 7.82
C GLN A 37 -11.24 7.53 6.64
N VAL A 38 -10.12 6.82 6.79
CA VAL A 38 -9.11 6.66 5.73
C VAL A 38 -9.69 5.90 4.53
N LEU A 39 -10.45 4.83 4.76
CA LEU A 39 -11.12 4.09 3.70
C LEU A 39 -12.09 4.98 2.92
N GLN A 40 -12.82 5.86 3.60
CA GLN A 40 -13.74 6.78 2.93
C GLN A 40 -13.02 7.90 2.17
N SER A 41 -12.01 8.53 2.77
CA SER A 41 -11.36 9.71 2.18
C SER A 41 -10.39 9.39 1.06
N GLU A 42 -9.61 8.31 1.21
CA GLU A 42 -8.55 7.95 0.27
C GLU A 42 -8.99 6.87 -0.72
N TRP A 43 -9.76 5.89 -0.23
CA TRP A 43 -10.15 4.72 -1.03
C TRP A 43 -11.57 4.81 -1.60
N GLN A 44 -12.36 5.77 -1.13
CA GLN A 44 -13.79 5.91 -1.46
C GLN A 44 -14.60 4.64 -1.10
N ILE A 45 -14.12 3.88 -0.12
CA ILE A 45 -14.78 2.70 0.42
C ILE A 45 -15.59 3.14 1.62
N SER A 46 -16.91 2.96 1.54
CA SER A 46 -17.83 3.23 2.65
C SER A 46 -18.23 1.90 3.28
N ILE A 47 -17.74 1.63 4.48
CA ILE A 47 -18.05 0.43 5.26
C ILE A 47 -18.16 0.81 6.73
N SER A 48 -19.14 0.23 7.43
CA SER A 48 -19.33 0.42 8.87
C SER A 48 -18.75 -0.78 9.61
N LEU A 49 -17.46 -0.74 9.89
CA LEU A 49 -16.72 -1.77 10.64
C LEU A 49 -17.22 -1.84 12.08
N ALA A 50 -17.55 -0.71 12.70
CA ALA A 50 -18.09 -0.68 14.06
C ALA A 50 -19.44 -1.44 14.18
N GLU A 51 -20.28 -1.40 13.16
CA GLU A 51 -21.52 -2.18 13.13
C GLU A 51 -21.24 -3.66 12.89
N LEU A 52 -20.24 -3.97 12.05
CA LEU A 52 -19.82 -5.33 11.75
C LEU A 52 -19.30 -6.05 13.00
N VAL A 53 -18.46 -5.38 13.81
CA VAL A 53 -17.98 -5.90 15.10
C VAL A 53 -19.15 -6.16 16.04
N LYS A 54 -20.09 -5.21 16.18
CA LYS A 54 -21.26 -5.36 17.07
C LYS A 54 -22.22 -6.48 16.67
N ALA A 55 -22.27 -6.82 15.38
CA ALA A 55 -23.19 -7.82 14.86
C ALA A 55 -22.68 -9.27 15.06
N LYS A 56 -21.39 -9.46 15.34
CA LYS A 56 -20.77 -10.77 15.59
C LYS A 56 -20.42 -10.91 17.07
N ASP A 57 -20.70 -12.09 17.66
CA ASP A 57 -20.34 -12.40 19.05
C ASP A 57 -18.81 -12.50 19.27
N SER A 58 -18.06 -12.79 18.20
CA SER A 58 -16.61 -12.81 18.19
C SER A 58 -16.14 -12.45 16.78
N ILE A 59 -15.22 -11.49 16.69
CA ILE A 59 -14.61 -11.09 15.43
C ILE A 59 -13.10 -11.07 15.58
N SER A 60 -12.40 -11.61 14.59
CA SER A 60 -10.94 -11.58 14.53
C SER A 60 -10.44 -10.35 13.75
N ASP A 61 -9.16 -10.01 13.91
CA ASP A 61 -8.50 -9.01 13.08
C ASP A 61 -8.51 -9.40 11.60
N GLU A 62 -8.40 -10.70 11.29
CA GLU A 62 -8.51 -11.23 9.92
C GLU A 62 -9.91 -11.01 9.33
N ASP A 63 -10.98 -11.10 10.12
CA ASP A 63 -12.33 -10.78 9.64
C ASP A 63 -12.46 -9.32 9.18
N ILE A 64 -11.73 -8.40 9.83
CA ILE A 64 -11.70 -6.98 9.43
C ILE A 64 -10.95 -6.82 8.11
N VAL A 65 -9.79 -7.47 7.98
CA VAL A 65 -9.00 -7.51 6.74
C VAL A 65 -9.87 -8.02 5.58
N ASP A 66 -10.51 -9.16 5.76
CA ASP A 66 -11.39 -9.77 4.76
C ASP A 66 -12.58 -8.86 4.38
N ALA A 67 -13.19 -8.21 5.37
CA ALA A 67 -14.31 -7.29 5.13
C ALA A 67 -13.88 -6.10 4.25
N VAL A 68 -12.70 -5.53 4.53
CA VAL A 68 -12.16 -4.39 3.78
C VAL A 68 -11.72 -4.80 2.37
N ILE A 69 -11.02 -5.94 2.22
CA ILE A 69 -10.62 -6.47 0.90
C ILE A 69 -11.87 -6.71 0.05
N LYS A 70 -12.89 -7.36 0.61
CA LYS A 70 -14.14 -7.62 -0.09
C LYS A 70 -14.86 -6.35 -0.51
N ALA A 71 -14.88 -5.32 0.34
CA ALA A 71 -15.46 -4.02 -0.02
C ALA A 71 -14.68 -3.33 -1.16
N GLY A 72 -13.34 -3.41 -1.11
CA GLY A 72 -12.47 -2.91 -2.18
C GLY A 72 -12.68 -3.64 -3.51
N ASP A 73 -12.82 -4.97 -3.48
CA ASP A 73 -13.10 -5.81 -4.64
C ASP A 73 -14.46 -5.49 -5.25
N GLN A 74 -15.49 -5.33 -4.42
CA GLN A 74 -16.83 -4.95 -4.88
C GLN A 74 -16.82 -3.57 -5.56
N LEU A 75 -16.14 -2.59 -4.96
CA LEU A 75 -16.01 -1.25 -5.54
C LEU A 75 -15.29 -1.30 -6.89
N PHE A 76 -14.23 -2.09 -6.98
CA PHE A 76 -13.47 -2.28 -8.22
C PHE A 76 -14.31 -2.99 -9.30
N GLN A 77 -15.03 -4.05 -8.93
CA GLN A 77 -15.90 -4.78 -9.84
C GLN A 77 -17.05 -3.90 -10.35
N ALA A 78 -17.64 -3.06 -9.51
CA ALA A 78 -18.67 -2.11 -9.93
C ALA A 78 -18.16 -1.11 -10.98
N LYS A 79 -16.89 -0.68 -10.88
CA LYS A 79 -16.24 0.17 -11.91
C LYS A 79 -16.02 -0.62 -13.20
N LEU A 80 -15.56 -1.87 -13.09
CA LEU A 80 -15.39 -2.76 -14.24
C LEU A 80 -16.69 -3.04 -14.99
N ASP A 81 -17.77 -3.36 -14.27
CA ASP A 81 -19.08 -3.66 -14.88
C ASP A 81 -19.66 -2.44 -15.60
N ARG A 82 -19.40 -1.23 -15.08
CA ARG A 82 -19.85 0.03 -15.70
C ARG A 82 -19.11 0.38 -16.98
N VAL A 83 -17.80 0.11 -17.06
CA VAL A 83 -16.94 0.52 -18.19
C VAL A 83 -16.73 -0.60 -19.21
N GLY A 84 -16.72 -1.84 -18.75
CA GLY A 84 -16.33 -3.02 -19.52
C GLY A 84 -14.82 -3.26 -19.52
N ILE A 85 -14.42 -4.54 -19.41
CA ILE A 85 -13.01 -4.94 -19.28
C ILE A 85 -12.14 -4.51 -20.46
N GLU A 86 -12.67 -4.54 -21.69
CA GLU A 86 -11.95 -4.18 -22.91
C GLU A 86 -11.42 -2.74 -22.89
N GLN A 87 -12.21 -1.82 -22.34
CA GLN A 87 -11.83 -0.42 -22.21
C GLN A 87 -11.01 -0.16 -20.94
N PHE A 88 -11.30 -0.89 -19.86
CA PHE A 88 -10.66 -0.68 -18.57
C PHE A 88 -9.23 -1.27 -18.50
N ASN A 89 -8.96 -2.37 -19.21
CA ASN A 89 -7.66 -3.03 -19.23
C ASN A 89 -6.50 -2.14 -19.74
N PRO A 90 -6.60 -1.42 -20.87
CA PRO A 90 -5.55 -0.49 -21.29
C PRO A 90 -5.38 0.68 -20.30
N PHE A 91 -6.47 1.15 -19.68
CA PHE A 91 -6.40 2.18 -18.64
C PHE A 91 -5.60 1.71 -17.42
N MET A 92 -5.89 0.52 -16.88
CA MET A 92 -5.11 -0.05 -15.77
C MET A 92 -3.62 -0.18 -16.11
N ARG A 93 -3.31 -0.60 -17.35
CA ARG A 93 -1.93 -0.74 -17.81
C ARG A 93 -1.22 0.62 -17.82
N MET A 94 -1.89 1.64 -18.37
CA MET A 94 -1.35 3.00 -18.40
C MET A 94 -1.05 3.51 -16.99
N VAL A 95 -1.99 3.38 -16.06
CA VAL A 95 -1.82 3.82 -14.66
C VAL A 95 -0.65 3.09 -14.00
N LEU A 96 -0.56 1.77 -14.17
CA LEU A 96 0.54 0.97 -13.60
C LEU A 96 1.90 1.41 -14.15
N LEU A 97 2.03 1.55 -15.47
CA LEU A 97 3.29 1.99 -16.09
C LEU A 97 3.67 3.40 -15.66
N GLN A 98 2.71 4.33 -15.61
CA GLN A 98 2.95 5.69 -15.17
C GLN A 98 3.44 5.73 -13.70
N SER A 99 2.85 4.90 -12.83
CA SER A 99 3.26 4.79 -11.44
C SER A 99 4.70 4.25 -11.33
N ILE A 100 5.04 3.21 -12.09
CA ILE A 100 6.40 2.64 -12.11
C ILE A 100 7.40 3.68 -12.61
N ASP A 101 7.09 4.38 -13.71
CA ASP A 101 7.97 5.40 -14.29
C ASP A 101 8.18 6.60 -13.36
N GLN A 102 7.15 7.00 -12.61
CA GLN A 102 7.28 8.05 -11.60
C GLN A 102 8.21 7.61 -10.47
N ARG A 103 7.89 6.48 -9.85
CA ARG A 103 8.67 5.90 -8.75
C ARG A 103 10.13 5.65 -9.16
N TRP A 104 10.39 5.17 -10.38
CA TRP A 104 11.74 4.99 -10.90
C TRP A 104 12.51 6.32 -11.04
N ARG A 105 11.86 7.39 -11.52
CA ARG A 105 12.50 8.71 -11.61
C ARG A 105 12.85 9.28 -10.23
N GLU A 106 11.96 9.11 -9.26
CA GLU A 106 12.21 9.52 -7.86
C GLU A 106 13.39 8.74 -7.27
N HIS A 107 13.47 7.43 -7.53
CA HIS A 107 14.60 6.60 -7.11
C HIS A 107 15.93 7.04 -7.74
N LEU A 108 15.95 7.33 -9.04
CA LEU A 108 17.14 7.85 -9.72
C LEU A 108 17.60 9.19 -9.10
N ALA A 109 16.67 10.10 -8.81
CA ALA A 109 16.98 11.34 -8.14
C ALA A 109 17.56 11.10 -6.72
N ALA A 110 16.97 10.18 -5.95
CA ALA A 110 17.47 9.81 -4.62
C ALA A 110 18.89 9.23 -4.68
N LEU A 111 19.19 8.38 -5.67
CA LEU A 111 20.54 7.85 -5.89
C LEU A 111 21.56 8.93 -6.27
N ASP A 112 21.16 9.92 -7.06
CA ASP A 112 22.02 11.05 -7.40
C ASP A 112 22.33 11.91 -6.17
N TYR A 113 21.33 12.18 -5.31
CA TYR A 113 21.55 12.87 -4.04
C TYR A 113 22.46 12.07 -3.10
N LEU A 114 22.21 10.76 -2.96
CA LEU A 114 23.06 9.88 -2.15
C LEU A 114 24.50 9.90 -2.64
N ARG A 115 24.73 9.85 -3.96
CA ARG A 115 26.06 9.89 -4.56
C ARG A 115 26.80 11.20 -4.24
N GLN A 116 26.11 12.34 -4.23
CA GLN A 116 26.71 13.63 -3.88
C GLN A 116 27.11 13.69 -2.40
N GLY A 117 26.28 13.15 -1.51
CA GLY A 117 26.51 13.17 -0.05
C GLY A 117 27.45 12.09 0.48
N ILE A 118 27.70 11.01 -0.27
CA ILE A 118 28.37 9.81 0.26
C ILE A 118 29.79 10.06 0.77
N HIS A 119 30.48 11.06 0.22
CA HIS A 119 31.85 11.41 0.61
C HIS A 119 31.93 11.90 2.05
N LEU A 120 30.84 12.42 2.63
CA LEU A 120 30.77 12.79 4.04
C LEU A 120 30.96 11.58 4.98
N ARG A 121 30.60 10.37 4.54
CA ARG A 121 30.81 9.13 5.31
C ARG A 121 32.29 8.78 5.48
N GLY A 122 33.15 9.24 4.56
CA GLY A 122 34.60 9.08 4.65
C GLY A 122 35.20 9.78 5.88
N TYR A 123 34.59 10.87 6.36
CA TYR A 123 35.01 11.55 7.59
C TYR A 123 34.79 10.69 8.85
N ALA A 124 33.84 9.76 8.80
CA ALA A 124 33.59 8.79 9.86
C ALA A 124 34.42 7.50 9.72
N GLN A 125 35.49 7.51 8.91
CA GLN A 125 36.35 6.35 8.61
C GLN A 125 35.61 5.15 8.01
N LYS A 126 34.39 5.35 7.51
CA LYS A 126 33.63 4.32 6.79
C LYS A 126 34.01 4.32 5.31
N ASN A 127 33.97 3.15 4.67
CA ASN A 127 34.22 3.03 3.23
C ASN A 127 33.01 3.57 2.44
N PRO A 128 33.14 4.70 1.70
CA PRO A 128 32.01 5.32 1.02
C PRO A 128 31.34 4.41 -0.01
N LYS A 129 32.11 3.51 -0.65
CA LYS A 129 31.57 2.57 -1.63
C LYS A 129 30.68 1.51 -0.99
N GLN A 130 31.02 1.05 0.22
CA GLN A 130 30.20 0.08 0.93
C GLN A 130 28.93 0.74 1.47
N GLU A 131 29.04 1.94 2.04
CA GLU A 131 27.88 2.70 2.52
C GLU A 131 26.93 3.05 1.37
N TYR A 132 27.45 3.44 0.20
CA TYR A 132 26.61 3.69 -0.99
C TYR A 132 25.78 2.46 -1.36
N LYS A 133 26.41 1.27 -1.39
CA LYS A 133 25.69 0.04 -1.72
C LYS A 133 24.61 -0.29 -0.70
N ARG A 134 24.88 -0.08 0.59
CA ARG A 134 23.90 -0.33 1.66
C ARG A 134 22.72 0.64 1.54
N GLU A 135 22.99 1.95 1.52
CA GLU A 135 21.97 2.99 1.46
C GLU A 135 21.19 2.93 0.13
N ALA A 136 21.84 2.62 -1.01
CA ALA A 136 21.16 2.43 -2.29
C ALA A 136 20.23 1.21 -2.31
N PHE A 137 20.60 0.14 -1.59
CA PHE A 137 19.73 -1.03 -1.46
C PHE A 137 18.51 -0.72 -0.60
N GLU A 138 18.69 0.02 0.50
CA GLU A 138 17.57 0.51 1.34
C GLU A 138 16.60 1.37 0.53
N LEU A 139 17.11 2.30 -0.30
CA LEU A 139 16.29 3.12 -1.21
C LEU A 139 15.59 2.31 -2.31
N PHE A 140 16.15 1.16 -2.70
CA PHE A 140 15.52 0.25 -3.66
C PHE A 140 14.39 -0.55 -3.01
N SER A 141 14.53 -0.97 -1.74
CA SER A 141 13.42 -1.60 -1.02
C SER A 141 12.23 -0.65 -0.88
N GLN A 142 12.49 0.61 -0.49
CA GLN A 142 11.44 1.64 -0.38
C GLN A 142 10.75 1.97 -1.71
N LEU A 143 11.40 1.71 -2.85
CA LEU A 143 10.80 1.88 -4.16
C LEU A 143 9.69 0.84 -4.43
N LEU A 144 9.89 -0.39 -3.93
CA LEU A 144 9.03 -1.54 -4.13
C LEU A 144 7.81 -1.57 -3.21
N ASP A 145 7.91 -0.92 -2.04
CA ASP A 145 6.83 -0.71 -1.08
C ASP A 145 5.86 0.41 -1.55
#